data_AF-A0A803XSX2-F1
#
_entry.id   AF-A0A803XSX2-F1
#
_cell.length_a   1.000
_cell.length_b   1.000
_cell.length_c   1.000
_cell.angle_alpha   90.00
_cell.angle_beta   90.00
_cell.angle_gamma   90.00
#
_symmetry.space_group_name_H-M   'P 1'
#
loop_
_entity.id
_entity.type
_entity.pdbx_description
1 polymer ?
#
loop_
_entity_poly.entity_id
_entity_poly.type
_entity_poly.pdbx_seq_one_letter_code
_entity_poly.pdbx_strand_id
1 'polypeptide(L)'
;MRDGILLGPLCNANIKEVPRTRKEIFETLIKGLQRLEYRGYDSAGVAIDGNNNEDKERFIKLVKKRGKVKALEEELYKQDDLDCKADFETHFGIAHTRWATHGVPSAINSHPQRSDKGNGMYLLQHFETVRI
;
A
#
# COMPACT_ATOMS: atom_id res chain seq x y z
N MET A 1 31.35 -14.05 -39.81
CA MET A 1 31.73 -13.09 -38.76
C MET A 1 30.65 -12.03 -38.65
N ARG A 2 29.67 -12.27 -37.77
CA ARG A 2 28.81 -11.25 -37.17
C ARG A 2 28.55 -11.74 -35.75
N ASP A 3 29.17 -11.07 -34.81
CA ASP A 3 29.17 -11.43 -33.40
C ASP A 3 27.77 -11.28 -32.82
N GLY A 4 27.22 -12.40 -32.35
CA GLY A 4 25.98 -12.45 -31.61
C GLY A 4 26.24 -11.99 -30.17
N ILE A 5 25.82 -10.78 -29.84
CA ILE A 5 25.70 -10.34 -28.45
C ILE A 5 24.49 -11.06 -27.86
N LEU A 6 24.76 -12.15 -27.14
CA LEU A 6 23.84 -12.78 -26.21
C LEU A 6 23.51 -11.75 -25.11
N LEU A 7 22.39 -11.05 -25.25
CA LEU A 7 21.71 -10.41 -24.13
C LEU A 7 21.21 -11.54 -23.22
N GLY A 8 22.06 -11.96 -22.28
CA GLY A 8 21.65 -12.83 -21.19
C GLY A 8 20.53 -12.18 -20.36
N PRO A 9 19.63 -12.97 -19.75
CA PRO A 9 18.61 -12.43 -18.85
C PRO A 9 19.30 -11.80 -17.64
N LEU A 10 19.45 -10.48 -17.67
CA LEU A 10 19.86 -9.70 -16.52
C LEU A 10 18.70 -9.67 -15.52
N CYS A 11 19.04 -9.99 -14.27
CA CYS A 11 18.19 -9.95 -13.08
C CYS A 11 17.21 -11.11 -12.87
N ASN A 12 17.76 -12.31 -12.64
CA ASN A 12 17.16 -13.23 -11.67
C ASN A 12 17.41 -12.68 -10.25
N ALA A 13 16.72 -11.60 -9.90
CA ALA A 13 16.55 -11.27 -8.49
C ALA A 13 15.66 -12.37 -7.92
N ASN A 14 16.20 -13.18 -7.00
CA ASN A 14 15.41 -14.06 -6.14
C ASN A 14 14.43 -13.20 -5.34
N ILE A 15 13.32 -12.79 -5.94
CA ILE A 15 12.13 -12.35 -5.22
C ILE A 15 11.67 -13.62 -4.53
N LYS A 16 12.01 -13.78 -3.25
CA LYS A 16 11.40 -14.82 -2.44
C LYS A 16 9.91 -14.55 -2.48
N GLU A 17 9.16 -15.41 -3.16
CA GLU A 17 7.71 -15.42 -3.05
C GLU A 17 7.37 -15.60 -1.57
N VAL A 18 6.64 -14.63 -1.03
CA VAL A 18 6.16 -14.67 0.35
C VAL A 18 4.64 -14.66 0.24
N PRO A 19 4.02 -15.83 0.00
CA PRO A 19 2.59 -15.93 -0.14
C PRO A 19 1.93 -15.43 1.16
N ARG A 20 1.05 -14.44 1.02
CA ARG A 20 0.28 -13.86 2.11
C ARG A 20 -1.15 -13.63 1.69
N THR A 21 -2.05 -13.84 2.64
CA THR A 21 -3.43 -13.38 2.50
C THR A 21 -3.48 -11.86 2.58
N ARG A 22 -4.47 -11.25 1.93
CA ARG A 22 -4.73 -9.81 2.08
C ARG A 22 -4.88 -9.39 3.54
N LYS A 23 -5.51 -10.22 4.37
CA LYS A 23 -5.64 -9.96 5.80
C LYS A 23 -4.28 -9.82 6.49
N GLU A 24 -3.35 -10.75 6.26
CA GLU A 24 -2.00 -10.67 6.83
C GLU A 24 -1.22 -9.44 6.35
N ILE A 25 -1.38 -9.07 5.08
CA ILE A 25 -0.81 -7.85 4.50
C ILE A 25 -1.34 -6.62 5.26
N PHE A 26 -2.64 -6.53 5.47
CA PHE A 26 -3.26 -5.44 6.24
C PHE A 26 -2.79 -5.39 7.68
N GLU A 27 -2.81 -6.52 8.39
CA GLU A 27 -2.36 -6.57 9.78
C GLU A 27 -0.91 -6.12 9.90
N THR A 28 -0.06 -6.49 8.95
CA THR A 28 1.36 -6.08 8.94
C THR A 28 1.50 -4.57 8.77
N LEU A 29 0.79 -3.98 7.81
CA LEU A 29 0.79 -2.54 7.56
C LEU A 29 0.25 -1.77 8.77
N ILE A 30 -0.88 -2.20 9.34
CA ILE A 30 -1.52 -1.56 10.50
C ILE A 30 -0.62 -1.65 11.74
N LYS A 31 -0.05 -2.82 12.03
CA LYS A 31 0.92 -2.98 13.14
C LYS A 31 2.13 -2.07 12.95
N GLY A 32 2.60 -1.90 11.71
CA GLY A 32 3.64 -0.94 11.37
C GLY A 32 3.23 0.50 11.72
N LEU A 33 2.05 0.93 11.29
CA LEU A 33 1.53 2.27 11.59
C LEU A 33 1.32 2.52 13.10
N GLN A 34 0.84 1.52 13.84
CA GLN A 34 0.64 1.62 15.29
C GLN A 34 1.96 1.89 16.04
N ARG A 35 3.08 1.33 15.55
CA ARG A 35 4.41 1.61 16.12
C ARG A 35 4.90 3.03 15.85
N LEU A 36 4.39 3.66 14.81
CA LEU A 36 4.72 5.02 14.40
C LEU A 36 3.79 6.04 15.09
N GLU A 37 2.56 5.66 15.43
CA GLU A 37 1.49 6.52 15.94
C GLU A 37 1.81 7.32 17.22
N TYR A 38 2.83 6.93 17.99
CA TYR A 38 3.21 7.59 19.26
C TYR A 38 3.46 9.10 19.15
N ARG A 39 3.76 9.61 17.94
CA ARG A 39 4.00 11.03 17.67
C ARG A 39 2.72 11.88 17.53
N GLY A 40 1.55 11.25 17.45
CA GLY A 40 0.27 11.93 17.26
C GLY A 40 0.03 12.34 15.81
N TYR A 41 -0.98 11.73 15.17
CA TYR A 41 -1.34 12.01 13.78
C TYR A 41 -2.84 12.24 13.63
N ASP A 42 -3.20 13.01 12.61
CA ASP A 42 -4.59 13.43 12.38
C ASP A 42 -5.32 12.53 11.37
N SER A 43 -4.57 11.72 10.63
CA SER A 43 -5.11 10.84 9.59
C SER A 43 -4.11 9.77 9.17
N ALA A 44 -4.61 8.69 8.57
CA ALA A 44 -3.78 7.61 8.05
C ALA A 44 -4.40 7.00 6.78
N GLY A 45 -3.60 6.27 6.01
CA GLY A 45 -4.08 5.52 4.86
C GLY A 45 -3.15 4.39 4.43
N VAL A 46 -3.70 3.48 3.63
CA VAL A 46 -2.99 2.36 3.02
C VAL A 46 -3.26 2.28 1.51
N ALA A 47 -2.27 1.79 0.78
CA ALA A 47 -2.32 1.38 -0.62
C ALA A 47 -1.90 -0.08 -0.71
N ILE A 48 -2.71 -0.91 -1.36
CA ILE A 48 -2.38 -2.32 -1.61
C ILE A 48 -2.88 -2.76 -2.99
N ASP A 49 -2.43 -3.92 -3.43
CA ASP A 49 -2.92 -4.57 -4.64
C ASP A 49 -4.40 -4.98 -4.53
N GLY A 50 -5.19 -4.58 -5.53
CA GLY A 50 -6.63 -4.77 -5.58
C GLY A 50 -7.08 -6.14 -6.09
N ASN A 51 -6.27 -6.80 -6.92
CA ASN A 51 -6.48 -8.16 -7.40
C ASN A 51 -5.19 -8.98 -7.31
N ASN A 52 -5.35 -10.29 -7.19
CA ASN A 52 -4.26 -11.28 -7.19
C ASN A 52 -4.21 -12.07 -8.51
N ASN A 53 -5.01 -11.70 -9.51
CA ASN A 53 -5.13 -12.42 -10.77
C ASN A 53 -4.30 -11.72 -11.84
N GLU A 54 -3.33 -12.43 -12.40
CA GLU A 54 -2.41 -11.94 -13.43
C GLU A 54 -3.10 -11.55 -14.75
N ASP A 55 -4.26 -12.16 -15.05
CA ASP A 55 -5.05 -11.90 -16.27
C ASP A 55 -5.93 -10.65 -16.18
N LYS A 56 -6.01 -10.03 -14.99
CA LYS A 56 -6.80 -8.81 -14.77
C LYS A 56 -5.88 -7.59 -14.74
N GLU A 57 -6.37 -6.45 -15.22
CA GLU A 57 -5.64 -5.19 -15.07
C GLU A 57 -5.31 -4.95 -13.60
N ARG A 58 -4.02 -4.76 -13.30
CA ARG A 58 -3.57 -4.43 -11.96
C ARG A 58 -4.20 -3.11 -11.54
N PHE A 59 -4.78 -3.07 -10.35
CA PHE A 59 -5.26 -1.84 -9.76
C PHE A 59 -4.87 -1.75 -8.30
N ILE A 60 -4.67 -0.52 -7.82
CA ILE A 60 -4.32 -0.26 -6.43
C ILE A 60 -5.59 0.10 -5.67
N LYS A 61 -5.89 -0.61 -4.60
CA LYS A 61 -6.89 -0.17 -3.62
C LYS A 61 -6.25 0.84 -2.67
N LEU A 62 -6.86 2.02 -2.55
CA LEU A 62 -6.55 2.97 -1.48
C LEU A 62 -7.69 2.97 -0.46
N VAL A 63 -7.32 2.91 0.81
CA VAL A 63 -8.24 3.14 1.93
C VAL A 63 -7.60 4.19 2.83
N LYS A 64 -8.35 5.24 3.14
CA LYS A 64 -7.86 6.41 3.86
C LYS A 64 -8.89 6.88 4.87
N LYS A 65 -8.45 7.24 6.07
CA LYS A 65 -9.35 7.68 7.13
C LYS A 65 -8.74 8.82 7.93
N ARG A 66 -9.59 9.79 8.28
CA ARG A 66 -9.28 10.80 9.29
C ARG A 66 -9.30 10.15 10.67
N GLY A 67 -8.38 10.55 11.53
CA GLY A 67 -8.24 10.08 12.90
C GLY A 67 -7.03 9.16 13.06
N LYS A 68 -7.05 8.45 14.18
CA LYS A 68 -6.01 7.48 14.57
C LYS A 68 -6.01 6.26 13.67
N VAL A 69 -4.92 5.48 13.71
CA VAL A 69 -4.73 4.23 12.98
C VAL A 69 -5.86 3.24 13.24
N LYS A 70 -6.41 3.22 14.47
CA LYS A 70 -7.59 2.41 14.80
C LYS A 70 -8.81 2.73 13.91
N ALA A 71 -9.04 4.01 13.58
CA ALA A 71 -10.14 4.38 12.70
C ALA A 71 -9.92 3.88 11.26
N LEU A 72 -8.67 3.84 10.80
CA LEU A 72 -8.32 3.25 9.51
C LEU A 72 -8.50 1.73 9.50
N GLU A 73 -8.11 1.05 10.58
CA GLU A 73 -8.30 -0.39 10.76
C GLU A 73 -9.79 -0.75 10.71
N GLU A 74 -10.64 -0.04 11.44
CA GLU A 74 -12.10 -0.23 11.40
C GLU A 74 -12.68 0.05 10.01
N GLU A 75 -12.15 1.02 9.28
CA GLU A 75 -12.58 1.32 7.91
C GLU A 75 -12.22 0.21 6.93
N LEU A 76 -11.04 -0.40 7.07
CA LEU A 76 -10.60 -1.51 6.23
C LEU A 76 -11.52 -2.72 6.35
N TYR A 77 -11.92 -3.07 7.58
CA TYR A 77 -12.84 -4.20 7.82
C TYR A 77 -14.29 -3.95 7.39
N LYS A 78 -14.64 -2.71 7.04
CA LYS A 78 -15.97 -2.34 6.51
C LYS A 78 -16.07 -2.38 4.99
N GLN A 79 -14.96 -2.61 4.28
CA GLN A 79 -14.95 -2.65 2.83
C GLN A 79 -15.47 -4.01 2.33
N ASP A 80 -16.72 -4.04 1.86
CA ASP A 80 -17.35 -5.27 1.35
C ASP A 80 -16.68 -5.80 0.07
N ASP A 81 -15.99 -4.93 -0.68
CA ASP A 81 -15.29 -5.28 -1.91
C ASP A 81 -13.86 -5.81 -1.67
N LEU A 82 -13.43 -5.89 -0.41
CA LEU A 82 -12.13 -6.43 -0.03
C LEU A 82 -12.25 -7.88 0.45
N ASP A 83 -12.02 -8.81 -0.47
CA ASP A 83 -11.83 -10.21 -0.10
C ASP A 83 -10.54 -10.35 0.72
N CYS A 84 -10.72 -10.55 2.04
CA CYS A 84 -9.65 -10.73 3.00
C CYS A 84 -8.94 -12.08 2.87
N LYS A 85 -9.56 -13.05 2.19
CA LYS A 85 -9.02 -14.40 1.96
C LYS A 85 -8.24 -14.50 0.65
N ALA A 86 -8.22 -13.45 -0.17
CA ALA A 86 -7.42 -13.43 -1.38
C ALA A 86 -5.93 -13.61 -1.04
N ASP A 87 -5.30 -14.61 -1.67
CA ASP A 87 -3.89 -14.94 -1.52
C ASP A 87 -3.04 -14.25 -2.59
N PHE A 88 -1.87 -13.74 -2.20
CA PHE A 88 -0.94 -13.03 -3.06
C PHE A 88 0.44 -13.66 -2.96
N GLU A 89 0.92 -14.27 -4.05
CA GLU A 89 2.29 -14.82 -4.14
C GLU A 89 3.35 -13.71 -4.10
N THR A 90 3.04 -12.60 -4.77
CA THR A 90 3.76 -11.33 -4.70
C THR A 90 2.77 -10.22 -4.39
N HIS A 91 3.16 -9.32 -3.50
CA HIS A 91 2.34 -8.20 -3.07
C HIS A 91 3.20 -6.99 -2.81
N PHE A 92 2.59 -5.81 -2.94
CA PHE A 92 3.18 -4.57 -2.50
C PHE A 92 2.17 -3.77 -1.67
N GLY A 93 2.63 -3.29 -0.52
CA GLY A 93 1.80 -2.52 0.40
C GLY A 93 2.50 -1.27 0.87
N ILE A 94 1.80 -0.13 0.87
CA ILE A 94 2.27 1.11 1.49
C ILE A 94 1.25 1.57 2.52
N ALA A 95 1.71 1.99 3.69
CA ALA A 95 0.88 2.65 4.69
C ALA A 95 1.54 3.94 5.16
N HIS A 96 0.74 4.95 5.51
CA HIS A 96 1.24 6.26 5.94
C HIS A 96 0.37 6.87 7.03
N THR A 97 1.00 7.50 8.03
CA THR A 97 0.36 8.39 9.02
C THR A 97 0.68 9.84 8.72
N ARG A 98 -0.29 10.74 8.75
CA ARG A 98 -0.12 12.14 8.34
C ARG A 98 -0.43 13.10 9.50
N TRP A 99 0.51 14.00 9.77
CA TRP A 99 0.30 15.20 10.57
C TRP A 99 -0.07 16.35 9.63
N ALA A 100 -1.25 16.95 9.81
CA ALA A 100 -1.70 18.02 8.93
C ALA A 100 -1.02 19.36 9.29
N THR A 101 -0.09 19.82 8.44
CA THR A 101 0.45 21.20 8.53
C THR A 101 -0.29 22.17 7.61
N HIS A 102 -0.84 21.65 6.51
CA HIS A 102 -1.64 22.38 5.53
C HIS A 102 -2.87 21.57 5.13
N GLY A 103 -4.02 22.23 5.02
CA GLY A 103 -5.29 21.60 4.68
C GLY A 103 -5.87 20.77 5.83
N VAL A 104 -7.20 20.74 5.92
CA VAL A 104 -7.89 20.04 7.01
C VAL A 104 -7.63 18.53 6.96
N PRO A 105 -7.51 17.84 8.12
CA PRO A 105 -7.48 16.39 8.16
C PRO A 105 -8.74 15.80 7.51
N SER A 106 -8.55 15.02 6.44
CA SER A 106 -9.63 14.39 5.69
C SER A 106 -9.10 13.16 4.95
N ALA A 107 -9.98 12.24 4.57
CA ALA A 107 -9.58 11.08 3.75
C ALA A 107 -8.92 11.50 2.43
N ILE A 108 -9.41 12.58 1.80
CA ILE A 108 -8.87 13.13 0.55
C ILE A 108 -7.42 13.59 0.76
N ASN A 109 -7.16 14.36 1.82
CA ASN A 109 -5.84 14.91 2.11
C ASN A 109 -4.87 13.91 2.76
N SER A 110 -5.37 12.75 3.20
CA SER A 110 -4.55 11.67 3.75
C SER A 110 -3.67 11.05 2.66
N HIS A 111 -2.48 10.60 3.05
CA HIS A 111 -1.61 9.80 2.19
C HIS A 111 -1.99 8.31 2.26
N PRO A 112 -1.64 7.48 1.27
CA PRO A 112 -0.95 7.84 0.02
C PRO A 112 -1.79 8.68 -0.97
N GLN A 113 -1.11 9.49 -1.78
CA GLN A 113 -1.74 10.26 -2.86
C GLN A 113 -1.53 9.57 -4.20
N ARG A 114 -2.56 9.59 -5.04
CA ARG A 114 -2.52 9.01 -6.39
C ARG A 114 -2.36 10.12 -7.43
N SER A 115 -1.52 9.85 -8.41
CA SER A 115 -1.17 10.70 -9.54
C SER A 115 -2.36 10.92 -10.47
N ASP A 116 -3.09 9.83 -10.72
CA ASP A 116 -4.19 9.75 -11.66
C ASP A 116 -5.15 8.64 -11.22
N LYS A 117 -6.17 8.41 -12.05
CA LYS A 117 -7.12 7.31 -11.86
C LYS A 117 -6.55 5.94 -12.28
N GLY A 118 -5.45 5.90 -13.03
CA GLY A 118 -4.83 4.74 -13.67
C GLY A 118 -3.64 4.15 -12.92
N ASN A 119 -3.60 4.31 -11.59
CA ASN A 119 -2.65 3.66 -10.67
C ASN A 119 -1.26 4.31 -10.52
N GLY A 120 -1.03 5.52 -11.02
CA GLY A 120 0.15 6.29 -10.60
C GLY A 120 0.04 6.67 -9.12
N MET A 121 1.10 6.46 -8.32
CA MET A 121 1.15 6.88 -6.91
C MET A 121 2.32 7.84 -6.68
N TYR A 122 2.04 9.03 -6.14
CA TYR A 122 3.06 9.99 -5.73
C TYR A 122 3.17 10.03 -4.21
N LEU A 123 4.37 9.78 -3.70
CA LEU A 123 4.70 9.95 -2.28
C LEU A 123 5.56 11.19 -2.11
N LEU A 124 4.93 12.31 -1.73
CA LEU A 124 5.62 13.45 -1.15
C LEU A 124 4.78 14.01 -0.01
N GLN A 125 5.13 13.63 1.23
CA GLN A 125 5.57 14.59 2.24
C GLN A 125 6.25 13.86 3.40
N HIS A 126 7.13 14.60 4.07
CA HIS A 126 7.98 14.16 5.18
C HIS A 126 7.22 13.39 6.28
N PHE A 127 7.75 12.20 6.57
CA PHE A 127 7.56 11.33 7.74
C PHE A 127 6.51 10.20 7.70
N GLU A 128 7.04 9.00 8.00
CA GLU A 128 6.39 7.79 8.52
C GLU A 128 5.52 6.98 7.57
N THR A 129 6.23 6.25 6.71
CA THR A 129 5.69 5.27 5.78
C THR A 129 6.14 3.85 6.15
N VAL A 130 5.22 2.89 6.12
CA VAL A 130 5.52 1.44 6.18
C VAL A 130 5.39 0.88 4.77
N ARG A 131 6.30 -0.02 4.39
CA ARG A 131 6.31 -0.68 3.09
C ARG A 131 6.58 -2.18 3.28
N ILE A 132 5.87 -3.00 2.52
CA ILE A 132 6.06 -4.46 2.43
C ILE A 132 6.04 -4.90 0.97
#